data_AF-A0A061NJ72-F1
#
_entry.id   AF-A0A061NJ72-F1
#
_cell.length_a   1.000
_cell.length_b   1.000
_cell.length_c   1.000
_cell.angle_alpha   90.00
_cell.angle_beta   90.00
_cell.angle_gamma   90.00
#
_symmetry.space_group_name_H-M   'P 1'
#
loop_
_entity.id
_entity.type
_entity.pdbx_description
1 polymer ?
#
loop_
_entity_poly.entity_id
_entity_poly.type
_entity_poly.pdbx_seq_one_letter_code
_entity_poly.pdbx_strand_id
1 'polypeptide(L)'
;MLLNKYKKQIARILTSGGEQKAKDAIPQLQQLIAKSKQLNGPTILVGSGIKPEELPNLHRELCAEEYHLGTGVRQDGNMHLPIDPEKMKIMNHYL
;
A
#
# COMPACT_ATOMS: atom_id res chain seq x y z
N MET A 1 1.02 -14.44 -12.11
CA MET A 1 1.06 -14.42 -10.63
C MET A 1 0.30 -15.62 -10.10
N LEU A 2 0.88 -16.44 -9.21
CA LEU A 2 0.26 -17.70 -8.73
C LEU A 2 -1.14 -17.48 -8.16
N LEU A 3 -1.30 -16.43 -7.35
CA LEU A 3 -2.56 -16.09 -6.67
C LEU A 3 -3.70 -15.72 -7.64
N ASN A 4 -3.41 -15.38 -8.90
CA ASN A 4 -4.44 -15.08 -9.89
C ASN A 4 -5.36 -16.28 -10.19
N LYS A 5 -4.88 -17.52 -9.96
CA LYS A 5 -5.71 -18.72 -10.07
C LYS A 5 -6.90 -18.71 -9.10
N TYR A 6 -6.76 -17.97 -8.00
CA TYR A 6 -7.77 -17.83 -6.94
C TYR A 6 -8.45 -16.46 -6.96
N LYS A 7 -8.44 -15.73 -8.09
CA LYS A 7 -8.97 -14.36 -8.17
C LYS A 7 -10.47 -14.21 -7.86
N LYS A 8 -11.21 -15.33 -7.81
CA LYS A 8 -12.60 -15.36 -7.35
C LYS A 8 -12.73 -15.44 -5.82
N GLN A 9 -11.66 -15.81 -5.11
CA GLN A 9 -11.62 -15.95 -3.65
C GLN A 9 -10.74 -14.87 -3.00
N ILE A 10 -9.67 -14.46 -3.69
CA ILE A 10 -8.72 -13.46 -3.21
C ILE A 10 -9.02 -12.15 -3.91
N ALA A 11 -9.53 -11.18 -3.17
CA ALA A 11 -9.80 -9.84 -3.69
C ALA A 11 -8.55 -8.96 -3.72
N ARG A 12 -7.64 -9.12 -2.75
CA ARG A 12 -6.51 -8.21 -2.52
C ARG A 12 -5.26 -8.93 -2.07
N ILE A 13 -4.10 -8.34 -2.35
CA ILE A 13 -2.79 -8.81 -1.89
C ILE A 13 -2.07 -7.68 -1.17
N LEU A 14 -1.89 -7.83 0.14
CA LEU A 14 -1.07 -6.92 0.96
C LEU A 14 0.41 -7.23 0.75
N THR A 15 1.19 -6.27 0.25
CA THR A 15 2.62 -6.48 -0.01
C THR A 15 3.43 -5.18 0.05
N SER A 16 4.70 -5.32 0.45
CA SER A 16 5.74 -4.28 0.36
C SER A 16 6.60 -4.40 -0.90
N GLY A 17 6.25 -5.30 -1.83
CA GLY A 17 7.04 -5.53 -3.05
C GLY A 17 8.25 -6.45 -2.86
N GLY A 18 8.38 -7.07 -1.68
CA GLY A 18 9.49 -7.97 -1.33
C GLY A 18 10.60 -7.31 -0.50
N GLU A 19 10.52 -5.99 -0.27
CA GLU A 19 11.47 -5.25 0.56
C GLU A 19 10.92 -4.96 1.97
N GLN A 20 11.76 -4.42 2.84
CA GLN A 20 11.36 -4.04 4.19
C GLN A 20 10.26 -2.95 4.19
N LYS A 21 10.32 -1.99 3.27
CA LYS A 21 9.31 -0.91 3.12
C LYS A 21 8.90 -0.78 1.66
N ALA A 22 7.65 -0.37 1.42
CA ALA A 22 7.11 -0.23 0.06
C ALA A 22 7.93 0.74 -0.81
N LYS A 23 8.43 1.84 -0.23
CA LYS A 23 9.22 2.84 -0.96
C LYS A 23 10.54 2.29 -1.51
N ASP A 24 11.04 1.19 -0.95
CA ASP A 24 12.30 0.57 -1.36
C ASP A 24 12.06 -0.42 -2.53
N ALA A 25 10.80 -0.77 -2.82
CA ALA A 25 10.40 -1.75 -3.84
C ALA A 25 9.55 -1.16 -4.96
N ILE A 26 9.72 0.13 -5.29
CA ILE A 26 8.88 0.81 -6.29
C ILE A 26 8.83 0.05 -7.63
N PRO A 27 9.95 -0.38 -8.24
CA PRO A 27 9.90 -1.12 -9.51
C PRO A 27 9.10 -2.43 -9.42
N GLN A 28 9.25 -3.17 -8.31
CA GLN A 28 8.55 -4.43 -8.08
C GLN A 28 7.05 -4.21 -7.91
N LEU A 29 6.67 -3.17 -7.14
CA LEU A 29 5.28 -2.81 -6.93
C LEU A 29 4.61 -2.35 -8.23
N GLN A 30 5.27 -1.53 -9.06
CA GLN A 30 4.77 -1.14 -10.38
C GLN A 30 4.48 -2.37 -11.25
N GLN A 31 5.39 -3.34 -11.28
CA GLN A 31 5.19 -4.58 -12.04
C GLN A 31 4.02 -5.41 -11.51
N LEU A 32 3.84 -5.48 -10.19
CA LEU A 32 2.73 -6.21 -9.57
C LEU A 32 1.38 -5.53 -9.87
N ILE A 33 1.32 -4.21 -9.77
CA ILE A 33 0.11 -3.41 -10.08
C ILE A 33 -0.26 -3.60 -11.55
N ALA A 34 0.69 -3.45 -12.47
CA ALA A 34 0.46 -3.65 -13.90
C ALA A 34 -0.03 -5.07 -14.20
N LYS A 35 0.61 -6.10 -13.61
CA LYS A 35 0.18 -7.51 -13.77
C LYS A 35 -1.21 -7.76 -13.20
N SER A 36 -1.55 -7.15 -12.06
CA SER A 36 -2.89 -7.25 -11.48
C SER A 36 -3.94 -6.76 -12.46
N LYS A 37 -3.74 -5.55 -13.01
CA LYS A 37 -4.64 -4.93 -13.99
C LYS A 37 -4.75 -5.79 -15.26
N GLN A 38 -3.61 -6.20 -15.83
CA GLN A 38 -3.58 -7.02 -17.06
C GLN A 38 -4.33 -8.35 -16.90
N LEU A 39 -4.24 -8.99 -15.74
CA LEU A 39 -4.84 -10.30 -15.50
C LEU A 39 -6.29 -10.21 -14.98
N ASN A 40 -6.77 -8.99 -14.75
CA ASN A 40 -7.97 -8.70 -13.97
C ASN A 40 -7.96 -9.55 -12.69
N GLY A 41 -6.85 -9.45 -11.95
CA GLY A 41 -6.52 -10.24 -10.76
C GLY A 41 -6.77 -9.48 -9.45
N PRO A 42 -6.31 -10.03 -8.32
CA PRO A 42 -6.48 -9.39 -7.02
C PRO A 42 -5.74 -8.06 -6.93
N THR A 43 -6.41 -7.02 -6.45
CA THR A 43 -5.84 -5.66 -6.29
C THR A 43 -4.62 -5.67 -5.37
N ILE A 44 -3.58 -4.94 -5.76
CA ILE A 44 -2.38 -4.78 -4.93
C ILE A 44 -2.68 -3.72 -3.85
N LEU A 45 -2.69 -4.16 -2.60
CA LEU A 45 -2.80 -3.32 -1.41
C LEU A 45 -1.38 -3.01 -0.93
N VAL A 46 -0.85 -1.84 -1.26
CA VAL A 46 0.53 -1.47 -0.96
C VAL A 46 0.68 -1.22 0.54
N GLY A 47 1.66 -1.85 1.20
CA GLY A 47 1.84 -1.72 2.65
C GLY A 47 3.30 -1.74 3.11
N SER A 48 3.48 -1.56 4.41
CA SER A 48 4.77 -1.40 5.12
C SER A 48 5.44 -0.04 4.96
N GLY A 49 5.68 0.61 6.11
CA GLY A 49 6.46 1.84 6.21
C GLY A 49 5.74 3.12 5.79
N ILE A 50 4.49 3.07 5.34
CA ILE A 50 3.79 4.22 4.78
C ILE A 50 3.45 5.24 5.87
N LYS A 51 3.96 6.47 5.68
CA LYS A 51 3.74 7.63 6.55
C LYS A 51 3.21 8.83 5.75
N PRO A 52 2.59 9.83 6.40
CA PRO A 52 2.09 11.03 5.73
C PRO A 52 3.13 11.74 4.86
N GLU A 53 4.37 11.82 5.29
CA GLU A 53 5.46 12.45 4.55
C GLU A 53 5.96 11.63 3.34
N GLU A 54 5.71 10.32 3.31
CA GLU A 54 6.16 9.41 2.25
C GLU A 54 5.07 9.12 1.20
N LEU A 55 3.80 9.16 1.61
CA LEU A 55 2.65 8.85 0.76
C LEU A 55 2.59 9.65 -0.56
N PRO A 56 2.87 10.97 -0.61
CA PRO A 56 2.73 11.74 -1.84
C PRO A 56 3.67 11.24 -2.95
N ASN A 57 4.92 10.94 -2.60
CA ASN A 57 5.89 10.42 -3.55
C ASN A 57 5.57 8.97 -3.91
N LEU A 58 5.22 8.14 -2.91
CA LEU A 58 4.84 6.75 -3.16
C LEU A 58 3.61 6.64 -4.07
N HIS A 59 2.62 7.50 -3.89
CA HIS A 59 1.42 7.54 -4.72
C HIS A 59 1.71 8.04 -6.13
N ARG A 60 2.55 9.08 -6.28
CA ARG A 60 3.00 9.56 -7.59
C ARG A 60 3.67 8.46 -8.42
N GLU A 61 4.51 7.65 -7.79
CA GLU A 61 5.29 6.61 -8.47
C GLU A 61 4.46 5.36 -8.78
N LEU A 62 3.53 4.98 -7.90
CA LEU A 62 2.80 3.72 -8.00
C LEU A 62 1.39 3.85 -8.59
N CYS A 63 0.73 5.00 -8.37
CA CYS A 63 -0.70 5.20 -8.61
C CYS A 63 -1.53 3.99 -8.17
N ALA A 64 -1.23 3.46 -6.97
CA ALA A 64 -1.90 2.28 -6.46
C ALA A 64 -3.32 2.65 -6.01
N GLU A 65 -4.24 1.70 -6.17
CA GLU A 65 -5.66 1.90 -5.83
C GLU A 65 -5.91 1.81 -4.32
N GLU A 66 -5.12 1.01 -3.61
CA GLU A 66 -5.29 0.82 -2.16
C GLU A 66 -3.95 0.80 -1.43
N TYR A 67 -3.96 1.36 -0.21
CA TYR A 67 -2.82 1.38 0.70
C TYR A 67 -3.21 0.86 2.08
N HIS A 68 -2.31 0.11 2.71
CA HIS A 68 -2.45 -0.36 4.08
C HIS A 68 -1.62 0.49 5.03
N LEU A 69 -2.30 1.21 5.92
CA LEU A 69 -1.71 2.14 6.86
C LEU A 69 -1.60 1.50 8.25
N GLY A 70 -0.39 1.56 8.83
CA GLY A 70 -0.08 0.96 10.13
C GLY A 70 0.33 2.01 11.17
N THR A 71 1.48 1.80 11.81
CA THR A 71 2.02 2.72 12.82
C THR A 71 2.28 4.12 12.29
N GLY A 72 2.51 4.31 10.98
CA GLY A 72 2.74 5.62 10.38
C GLY A 72 1.63 6.65 10.60
N VAL A 73 0.38 6.20 10.84
CA VAL A 73 -0.77 7.08 11.13
C VAL A 73 -1.22 7.04 12.59
N ARG A 74 -0.48 6.36 13.48
CA ARG A 74 -0.78 6.34 14.91
C ARG A 74 -0.01 7.42 15.65
N GLN A 75 -0.54 7.82 16.80
CA GLN A 75 0.15 8.73 17.70
C GLN A 75 1.51 8.12 18.09
N ASP A 76 2.56 8.95 18.05
CA ASP A 76 3.95 8.58 18.33
C ASP A 76 4.51 7.37 17.56
N GLY A 77 3.83 6.94 16.48
CA GLY A 77 4.21 5.72 15.76
C GLY A 77 3.99 4.44 16.57
N ASN A 78 3.20 4.49 17.64
CA ASN A 78 3.00 3.37 18.56
C ASN A 78 1.74 2.58 18.20
N MET A 79 1.86 1.26 18.04
CA MET A 79 0.72 0.38 17.71
C MET A 79 -0.36 0.33 18.81
N HIS A 80 0.01 0.64 20.06
CA HIS A 80 -0.89 0.65 21.21
C HIS A 80 -1.61 1.98 21.39
N LEU A 81 -1.16 3.03 20.71
CA LEU A 81 -1.82 4.34 20.73
C LEU A 81 -2.84 4.45 19.59
N PRO A 82 -3.86 5.30 19.73
CA PRO A 82 -4.90 5.46 18.72
C PRO A 82 -4.33 6.02 17.42
N ILE A 83 -5.14 5.90 16.37
CA ILE A 83 -4.89 6.58 15.10
C ILE A 83 -4.95 8.10 15.34
N ASP A 84 -4.00 8.82 14.79
CA ASP A 84 -3.91 10.27 14.83
C ASP A 84 -4.80 10.86 13.72
N PRO A 85 -5.88 11.60 14.07
CA PRO A 85 -6.81 12.15 13.09
C PRO A 85 -6.15 13.14 12.12
N GLU A 86 -5.16 13.91 12.56
CA GLU A 86 -4.46 14.88 11.70
C GLU A 86 -3.58 14.16 10.69
N LYS A 87 -2.91 13.07 11.10
CA LYS A 87 -2.17 12.22 10.14
C LYS A 87 -3.13 11.62 9.12
N MET A 88 -4.28 11.08 9.55
CA MET A 88 -5.28 10.53 8.61
C MET A 88 -5.84 11.58 7.64
N LYS A 89 -6.03 12.81 8.09
CA LYS A 89 -6.46 13.92 7.23
C LYS A 89 -5.45 14.19 6.11
N ILE A 90 -4.16 14.12 6.41
CA ILE A 90 -3.10 14.21 5.40
C ILE A 90 -3.18 13.02 4.43
N MET A 91 -3.37 11.80 4.94
CA MET A 91 -3.47 10.61 4.08
C MET A 91 -4.63 10.73 3.09
N ASN A 92 -5.82 11.11 3.56
CA ASN A 92 -7.04 11.25 2.75
C ASN A 92 -6.94 12.36 1.67
N HIS A 93 -5.94 13.23 1.72
CA HIS A 93 -5.69 14.17 0.62
C HIS A 93 -5.13 13.47 -0.64
N TYR A 94 -4.51 12.30 -0.47
CA TYR A 94 -3.84 11.54 -1.52
C TYR A 94 -4.52 10.22 -1.87
N LEU A 95 -5.56 9.82 -1.13
CA LEU A 95 -6.32 8.58 -1.28
C LEU A 95 -7.74 8.92 -1.72
#